data_AF-A0ABD5T9H4-F1
#
_entry.id   AF-A0ABD5T9H4-F1
#
_cell.length_a   1.000
_cell.length_b   1.000
_cell.length_c   1.000
_cell.angle_alpha   90.00
_cell.angle_beta   90.00
_cell.angle_gamma   90.00
#
_symmetry.space_group_name_H-M   'P 1'
#
loop_
_entity.id
_entity.type
_entity.pdbx_description
1 polymer ?
#
loop_
_entity_poly.entity_id
_entity_poly.type
_entity_poly.pdbx_seq_one_letter_code
_entity_poly.pdbx_strand_id
1 'polypeptide(L)' 'ERKDGPVVTDNGNLVFDCAFGEIADPAALSTTLSETPGVVDHGLFVDLADEIHVGTATDVRVVTW' A
#
# COMPACT_ATOMS: atom_id res chain seq x y z
N GLU A 1 -19.72 11.10 -10.08
CA GLU A 1 -20.75 10.07 -9.83
C GLU A 1 -20.15 9.01 -8.93
N ARG A 2 -20.84 8.58 -7.88
CA ARG A 2 -20.37 7.53 -6.97
C ARG A 2 -20.88 6.21 -7.55
N LYS A 3 -20.00 5.23 -7.80
CA LYS A 3 -20.41 3.92 -8.34
C LYS A 3 -21.21 3.18 -7.27
N ASP A 4 -22.38 2.67 -7.62
CA ASP A 4 -23.11 1.70 -6.79
C ASP A 4 -22.48 0.31 -7.02
N GLY A 5 -21.47 -0.03 -6.20
CA GLY A 5 -20.72 -1.29 -6.31
C GLY A 5 -19.31 -1.19 -5.70
N PRO A 6 -18.59 -2.31 -5.58
CA PRO A 6 -17.22 -2.30 -5.06
C PRO A 6 -16.31 -1.45 -5.95
N VAL A 7 -15.24 -0.91 -5.36
CA VAL A 7 -14.23 -0.19 -6.13
C VAL A 7 -13.52 -1.18 -7.05
N VAL A 8 -13.42 -0.81 -8.32
CA VAL A 8 -12.76 -1.59 -9.36
C VAL A 8 -11.59 -0.79 -9.90
N THR A 9 -10.41 -1.39 -9.88
CA THR A 9 -9.18 -0.85 -10.47
C THR A 9 -9.29 -0.71 -11.99
N ASP A 10 -8.40 0.05 -12.62
CA ASP A 10 -8.35 0.15 -14.09
C ASP A 10 -8.08 -1.21 -14.77
N ASN A 11 -7.45 -2.15 -14.05
CA ASN A 11 -7.21 -3.52 -14.49
C ASN A 11 -8.39 -4.48 -14.24
N GLY A 12 -9.51 -3.98 -13.73
CA GLY A 12 -10.73 -4.78 -13.49
C GLY A 12 -10.74 -5.58 -12.18
N ASN A 13 -9.73 -5.45 -11.34
CA ASN A 13 -9.67 -6.11 -10.02
C ASN A 13 -10.46 -5.36 -8.95
N LEU A 14 -10.92 -6.08 -7.92
CA LEU A 14 -11.52 -5.50 -6.72
C LEU A 14 -10.44 -4.93 -5.79
N VAL A 15 -10.77 -3.87 -5.07
CA VAL A 15 -9.93 -3.30 -4.01
C VAL A 15 -10.52 -3.62 -2.65
N PHE A 16 -9.68 -4.10 -1.73
CA PHE A 16 -10.05 -4.37 -0.35
C PHE A 16 -9.19 -3.52 0.60
N ASP A 17 -9.85 -2.69 1.41
CA ASP A 17 -9.21 -1.97 2.50
C ASP A 17 -9.15 -2.87 3.74
N CYS A 18 -7.96 -3.41 4.03
CA CYS A 18 -7.74 -4.37 5.11
C CYS A 18 -7.02 -3.72 6.29
N ALA A 19 -7.70 -3.58 7.43
CA ALA A 19 -7.10 -3.08 8.65
C ALA A 19 -6.40 -4.20 9.43
N PHE A 20 -5.08 -4.34 9.27
CA PHE A 20 -4.26 -5.31 10.01
C PHE A 20 -3.82 -4.82 11.40
N GLY A 21 -4.10 -3.56 11.76
CA GLY A 21 -3.57 -2.92 12.96
C GLY A 21 -2.10 -2.53 12.79
N GLU A 22 -1.33 -2.57 13.88
CA GLU A 22 0.12 -2.40 13.81
C GLU A 22 0.74 -3.61 13.08
N ILE A 23 1.49 -3.33 12.01
CA ILE A 23 2.16 -4.36 11.22
C ILE A 23 3.59 -4.52 11.76
N ALA A 24 3.79 -5.54 12.59
CA ALA A 24 5.08 -5.81 13.23
C ALA A 24 6.19 -6.22 12.23
N ASP A 25 5.82 -6.94 11.17
CA ASP A 25 6.73 -7.39 10.11
C ASP A 25 6.09 -7.15 8.73
N PRO A 26 6.34 -5.99 8.11
CA PRO A 26 5.81 -5.67 6.79
C PRO A 26 6.30 -6.60 5.69
N ALA A 27 7.53 -7.11 5.78
CA ALA A 27 8.12 -7.99 4.77
C ALA A 27 7.40 -9.35 4.77
N ALA A 28 7.20 -9.95 5.94
CA ALA A 28 6.48 -11.22 6.06
C ALA A 28 5.01 -11.10 5.60
N LEU A 29 4.33 -10.00 5.94
CA LEU A 29 2.96 -9.77 5.49
C LEU A 29 2.88 -9.58 3.97
N SER A 30 3.82 -8.82 3.39
CA SER A 30 3.97 -8.64 1.94
C SER A 30 4.11 -9.98 1.21
N THR A 31 5.04 -10.84 1.64
CA THR A 31 5.21 -12.19 1.07
C THR A 31 3.93 -13.01 1.19
N THR A 32 3.29 -13.02 2.37
CA THR A 32 2.07 -13.80 2.60
C THR A 32 0.93 -13.36 1.67
N LEU A 33 0.73 -12.05 1.51
CA LEU A 33 -0.29 -11.51 0.62
C LEU A 33 0.01 -11.85 -0.84
N SER A 34 1.27 -11.70 -1.27
CA SER A 34 1.71 -12.03 -2.63
C SER A 34 1.52 -13.51 -2.99
N GLU A 35 1.68 -14.41 -2.01
CA GLU A 35 1.51 -15.85 -2.21
C GLU A 35 0.04 -16.31 -2.10
N THR A 36 -0.87 -15.45 -1.65
CA THR A 36 -2.28 -15.82 -1.43
C THR A 36 -3.04 -15.87 -2.76
N PRO A 37 -3.62 -17.03 -3.15
CA PRO A 37 -4.39 -17.13 -4.39
C PRO A 37 -5.56 -16.14 -4.45
N GLY A 38 -5.66 -15.40 -5.55
CA GLY A 38 -6.69 -14.38 -5.75
C GLY A 38 -6.29 -12.98 -5.29
N VAL A 39 -5.21 -12.83 -4.50
CA VAL A 39 -4.56 -11.54 -4.31
C VAL A 39 -3.70 -11.27 -5.54
N VAL A 40 -4.01 -10.19 -6.24
CA VAL A 40 -3.25 -9.79 -7.44
C VAL A 40 -2.05 -8.93 -7.05
N ASP A 41 -2.23 -8.05 -6.07
CA ASP A 41 -1.20 -7.14 -5.55
C ASP A 41 -1.62 -6.61 -4.16
N HIS A 42 -0.73 -5.90 -3.48
CA HIS A 42 -0.97 -5.26 -2.19
C HIS A 42 -0.28 -3.90 -2.05
N GLY A 43 -0.77 -3.07 -1.12
CA GLY A 43 -0.25 -1.71 -0.90
C GLY A 43 1.03 -1.60 -0.05
N LEU A 44 1.72 -2.69 0.29
CA LEU A 44 2.96 -2.65 1.06
C LEU A 44 4.19 -2.46 0.15
N PHE A 45 4.85 -1.30 0.27
CA PHE A 45 6.06 -0.96 -0.50
C PHE A 45 7.32 -1.13 0.37
N VAL A 46 7.62 -2.38 0.73
CA VAL A 46 8.76 -2.73 1.58
C VAL A 46 10.06 -2.66 0.79
N ASP A 47 11.12 -2.06 1.36
CA ASP A 47 12.46 -1.94 0.78
C ASP A 47 12.52 -1.37 -0.64
N LEU A 48 11.56 -0.50 -1.00
CA LEU A 48 11.48 0.09 -2.34
C LEU A 48 11.88 1.58 -2.40
N ALA A 49 11.67 2.33 -1.32
CA ALA A 49 11.87 3.77 -1.32
C ALA A 49 13.28 4.16 -0.84
N ASP A 50 14.09 4.74 -1.72
CA ASP A 50 15.43 5.26 -1.39
C ASP A 50 15.38 6.64 -0.69
N GLU A 51 14.35 7.44 -0.98
CA GLU A 51 14.20 8.81 -0.48
C GLU A 51 12.72 9.17 -0.26
N ILE A 52 12.43 9.90 0.82
CA ILE A 52 11.09 10.35 1.21
C ILE A 52 11.11 11.88 1.36
N HIS A 53 10.24 12.56 0.62
CA HIS A 53 10.02 14.01 0.71
C HIS A 53 8.73 14.29 1.48
N VAL A 54 8.84 14.84 2.70
CA VAL A 54 7.72 15.15 3.57
C VAL A 54 7.50 16.65 3.60
N GLY A 55 6.40 17.12 3.00
CA GLY A 55 5.96 18.51 3.13
C GLY A 55 5.48 18.81 4.55
N THR A 56 6.03 19.84 5.17
CA THR A 56 5.58 20.40 6.44
C THR A 56 4.78 21.68 6.19
N ALA A 57 4.26 22.32 7.24
CA ALA A 57 3.58 23.61 7.12
C ALA A 57 4.50 24.73 6.60
N THR A 58 5.82 24.56 6.70
CA THR A 58 6.80 25.62 6.48
C THR A 58 7.87 25.27 5.45
N ASP A 59 8.13 23.98 5.21
CA ASP A 59 9.29 23.50 4.47
C ASP A 59 9.09 22.06 3.96
N VAL A 60 10.15 21.48 3.40
CA VAL A 60 10.20 20.08 2.96
C VAL A 60 11.32 19.39 3.71
N ARG A 61 10.98 18.31 4.43
CA ARG A 61 11.95 17.41 5.04
C ARG A 61 12.26 16.25 4.10
N VAL A 62 13.52 16.05 3.76
CA VAL A 62 14.00 14.92 2.96
C VAL A 62 14.64 13.89 3.88
N VAL A 63 14.27 12.62 3.73
CA VAL A 63 14.85 11.47 4.44
C VAL A 63 15.37 10.49 3.41
N THR A 64 16.65 10.13 3.51
CA THR A 64 17.34 9.15 2.66
C THR A 64 17.86 8.01 3.53
N TRP A 65 17.92 6.80 2.98
CA TRP A 65 18.47 5.63 3.66
C TRP A 65 19.90 5.31 3.20
#